data_AF-A0A7X6QF74-F1
#
_entry.id   AF-A0A7X6QF74-F1
#
_cell.length_a   1.000
_cell.length_b   1.000
_cell.length_c   1.000
_cell.angle_alpha   90.00
_cell.angle_beta   90.00
_cell.angle_gamma   90.00
#
_symmetry.space_group_name_H-M   'P 1'
#
loop_
_entity.id
_entity.type
_entity.pdbx_description
1 polymer ?
#
loop_
_entity_poly.entity_id
_entity_poly.type
_entity_poly.pdbx_seq_one_letter_code
_entity_poly.pdbx_strand_id
1 'polypeptide(L)'
;MNLSFSYLLDQLPGALAQGLIWGILAIGVYLTYKVLDLADLTVDGCFCTGGAVFVVLLTRGTNLWIALACAFLAGALAGLCTGA
;
A
#
# COMPACT_ATOMS: atom_id res chain seq x y z
N MET A 1 12.77 4.37 22.40
CA MET A 1 11.49 3.62 22.39
C MET A 1 11.32 2.99 23.77
N ASN A 2 10.42 3.52 24.59
CA ASN A 2 10.12 2.91 25.88
C ASN A 2 9.20 1.70 25.64
N LEU A 3 9.78 0.49 25.65
CA LEU A 3 9.07 -0.78 25.60
C LEU A 3 8.45 -1.10 26.97
N SER A 4 7.65 -0.17 27.51
CA SER A 4 6.87 -0.42 28.71
C SER A 4 5.64 -1.25 28.35
N PHE A 5 5.24 -2.18 29.22
CA PHE A 5 4.04 -3.00 29.03
C PHE A 5 2.77 -2.16 28.80
N SER A 6 2.69 -0.98 29.43
CA SER A 6 1.63 0.01 29.20
C SER A 6 1.58 0.52 27.75
N TYR A 7 2.74 0.75 27.13
CA TYR A 7 2.84 1.23 25.75
C TYR A 7 2.37 0.19 24.73
N LEU A 8 2.53 -1.10 25.04
CA LEU A 8 2.00 -2.19 24.22
C LEU A 8 0.46 -2.25 24.27
N LEU A 9 -0.14 -2.04 25.45
CA LEU A 9 -1.59 -2.01 25.60
C LEU A 9 -2.22 -0.81 24.88
N ASP A 10 -1.55 0.35 24.87
CA ASP A 10 -2.04 1.55 24.17
C ASP A 10 -2.00 1.41 22.64
N GLN A 11 -1.10 0.59 22.10
CA GLN A 11 -0.95 0.36 20.64
C GLN A 11 -1.88 -0.73 20.09
N LEU A 12 -2.40 -1.59 20.97
CA LEU A 12 -3.30 -2.70 20.66
C LEU A 12 -4.55 -2.29 19.84
N PRO A 13 -5.30 -1.22 20.19
CA PRO A 13 -6.45 -0.80 19.39
C PRO A 13 -6.07 -0.34 17.97
N GLY A 14 -4.92 0.31 17.80
CA GLY A 14 -4.42 0.70 16.48
C GLY A 14 -4.04 -0.50 15.63
N ALA A 15 -3.33 -1.47 16.22
CA ALA A 15 -2.96 -2.72 15.55
C ALA A 15 -4.19 -3.55 15.13
N LEU A 16 -5.22 -3.62 15.99
CA LEU A 16 -6.49 -4.30 15.68
C LEU A 16 -7.26 -3.61 14.56
N ALA A 17 -7.38 -2.28 14.60
CA ALA A 17 -8.04 -1.52 13.53
C ALA A 17 -7.35 -1.73 12.19
N GLN A 18 -6.01 -1.68 12.17
CA GLN A 18 -5.24 -1.95 10.97
C GLN A 18 -5.44 -3.40 10.47
N GLY A 19 -5.41 -4.39 11.37
CA GLY A 19 -5.66 -5.79 11.04
C GLY A 19 -7.05 -6.03 10.44
N LEU A 20 -8.09 -5.36 10.96
CA LEU A 20 -9.45 -5.41 10.42
C LEU A 20 -9.54 -4.84 9.00
N ILE A 21 -8.86 -3.72 8.73
CA ILE A 21 -8.81 -3.11 7.40
C ILE A 21 -8.09 -4.03 6.40
N TRP A 22 -6.92 -4.56 6.78
CA TRP A 22 -6.17 -5.52 5.96
C TRP A 22 -6.93 -6.84 5.74
N GLY A 23 -7.77 -7.25 6.69
CA GLY A 23 -8.65 -8.42 6.54
C GLY A 23 -9.67 -8.25 5.43
N ILE A 24 -10.33 -7.09 5.34
CA ILE A 24 -11.28 -6.79 4.24
C ILE A 24 -10.53 -6.74 2.89
N LEU A 25 -9.33 -6.15 2.86
CA LEU A 25 -8.50 -6.12 1.66
C LEU A 25 -8.13 -7.53 1.18
N ALA A 26 -7.74 -8.42 2.10
CA ALA A 26 -7.44 -9.82 1.79
C ALA A 26 -8.65 -10.58 1.21
N ILE A 27 -9.87 -10.30 1.70
CA ILE A 27 -11.11 -10.85 1.13
C ILE A 27 -11.33 -10.35 -0.29
N GLY A 28 -11.11 -9.05 -0.54
CA GLY A 28 -11.22 -8.46 -1.88
C GLY A 28 -10.29 -9.13 -2.88
N VAL A 29 -9.01 -9.29 -2.50
CA VAL A 29 -8.00 -10.00 -3.31
C VAL A 29 -8.41 -11.45 -3.55
N TYR A 30 -8.82 -12.18 -2.52
CA TYR A 30 -9.27 -13.57 -2.64
C TYR A 30 -10.45 -13.74 -3.61
N LEU A 31 -11.38 -12.79 -3.63
CA LEU A 31 -12.52 -12.81 -4.55
C LEU A 31 -12.05 -12.69 -6.01
N THR A 32 -11.08 -11.80 -6.28
CA THR A 32 -10.51 -11.63 -7.63
C THR A 32 -9.83 -12.92 -8.12
N TYR A 33 -9.07 -13.60 -7.24
CA TYR A 33 -8.50 -14.91 -7.54
C TYR A 33 -9.58 -15.95 -7.88
N LYS A 34 -10.69 -15.95 -7.13
CA LYS A 34 -11.80 -16.90 -7.32
C LYS A 34 -12.63 -16.64 -8.58
N VAL A 35 -12.73 -15.39 -9.01
CA VAL A 35 -13.58 -14.97 -10.15
C VAL A 35 -12.80 -14.98 -11.47
N LEU A 36 -11.53 -14.55 -11.46
CA LEU A 36 -10.73 -14.36 -12.67
C LEU A 36 -9.83 -15.57 -12.99
N ASP A 37 -9.71 -16.54 -12.07
CA ASP A 37 -8.84 -17.75 -12.15
C ASP A 37 -7.36 -17.44 -12.44
N LEU A 38 -6.98 -16.18 -12.32
CA LEU A 38 -5.66 -15.63 -12.58
C LEU A 38 -5.23 -14.79 -11.38
N ALA A 39 -3.98 -14.97 -10.99
CA ALA A 39 -3.42 -14.33 -9.81
C ALA A 39 -3.22 -12.83 -10.03
N ASP A 40 -4.23 -12.02 -9.69
CA ASP A 40 -4.14 -10.56 -9.81
C ASP A 40 -3.35 -9.95 -8.64
N LEU A 41 -2.03 -10.19 -8.65
CA LEU A 41 -1.03 -9.54 -7.78
C LEU A 41 -0.61 -8.15 -8.30
N THR A 42 -1.22 -7.67 -9.39
CA THR A 42 -0.84 -6.40 -10.01
C THR A 42 -1.09 -5.22 -9.06
N VAL A 43 -2.14 -5.30 -8.23
CA VAL A 43 -2.49 -4.29 -7.23
C VAL A 43 -1.38 -4.11 -6.18
N ASP A 44 -0.82 -5.20 -5.66
CA ASP A 44 0.29 -5.13 -4.69
C ASP A 44 1.56 -4.53 -5.32
N GLY A 45 1.86 -4.90 -6.57
CA GLY A 45 3.01 -4.37 -7.31
C GLY A 45 2.90 -2.87 -7.62
N CYS A 46 1.72 -2.40 -8.02
CA CYS A 46 1.49 -0.99 -8.36
C CYS A 46 1.55 -0.09 -7.13
N PHE A 47 1.08 -0.58 -5.98
CA PHE A 47 1.13 0.16 -4.72
C PHE A 47 2.57 0.37 -4.22
N CYS A 48 3.39 -0.68 -4.25
CA CYS A 48 4.81 -0.61 -3.94
C CYS A 48 5.58 0.33 -4.88
N THR A 49 5.26 0.29 -6.18
CA THR A 49 5.93 1.12 -7.20
C THR A 49 5.65 2.61 -7.00
N GLY A 50 4.40 2.99 -6.71
CA GLY A 50 4.04 4.37 -6.36
C GLY A 50 4.76 4.85 -5.09
N GLY A 51 4.81 4.01 -4.04
CA GLY A 51 5.53 4.32 -2.81
C GLY A 51 7.04 4.49 -2.99
N ALA A 52 7.67 3.64 -3.80
CA ALA A 52 9.09 3.74 -4.13
C ALA A 52 9.40 5.06 -4.87
N VAL A 53 8.55 5.44 -5.85
CA VAL A 53 8.69 6.71 -6.58
C VAL A 53 8.52 7.90 -5.64
N PHE A 54 7.54 7.85 -4.73
CA PHE A 54 7.35 8.88 -3.72
C PHE A 54 8.60 9.07 -2.84
N VAL A 55 9.12 8.00 -2.27
CA VAL A 55 10.30 8.04 -1.39
C VAL A 55 11.53 8.54 -2.16
N VAL A 56 11.78 8.04 -3.37
CA VAL A 56 12.93 8.48 -4.18
C VAL A 56 12.85 9.98 -4.50
N LEU A 57 11.67 10.50 -4.83
CA LEU A 57 11.46 11.92 -5.09
C LEU A 57 11.61 12.77 -3.83
N LEU A 58 11.09 12.30 -2.69
CA LEU A 58 11.21 12.99 -1.41
C LEU A 58 12.67 13.06 -0.94
N THR A 59 13.42 11.96 -1.09
CA THR A 59 14.85 11.88 -0.73
C THR A 59 15.71 12.80 -1.60
N ARG A 60 15.24 13.14 -2.80
CA ARG A 60 15.87 14.12 -3.71
C ARG A 60 15.49 15.58 -3.42
N GLY A 61 14.72 15.85 -2.37
CA GLY A 61 14.36 17.21 -1.95
C GLY A 61 13.26 17.88 -2.77
N THR A 62 12.47 17.10 -3.52
CA THR A 62 11.32 17.65 -4.27
C THR A 62 10.15 17.99 -3.35
N ASN A 63 9.32 18.96 -3.76
CA ASN A 63 8.12 19.36 -3.03
C ASN A 63 7.13 18.19 -2.87
N LEU A 64 6.57 18.04 -1.66
CA LEU A 64 5.66 16.96 -1.27
C LEU A 64 4.50 16.76 -2.27
N TRP A 65 3.91 17.85 -2.75
CA TRP A 65 2.80 17.84 -3.70
C TRP A 65 3.17 17.26 -5.06
N ILE A 66 4.38 17.56 -5.54
CA ILE A 66 4.88 17.07 -6.83
C ILE A 66 5.28 15.60 -6.70
N ALA A 67 5.92 15.24 -5.59
CA ALA A 67 6.27 13.85 -5.29
C ALA A 67 5.01 12.96 -5.22
N LEU A 68 3.93 13.45 -4.59
CA LEU A 68 2.66 12.75 -4.50
C LEU A 68 1.99 12.57 -5.88
N ALA A 69 1.96 13.62 -6.71
CA ALA A 69 1.39 13.55 -8.05
C ALA A 69 2.17 12.58 -8.96
N CYS A 70 3.50 12.60 -8.91
CA CYS A 70 4.35 11.68 -9.66
C CYS A 70 4.22 10.23 -9.17
N ALA A 71 4.10 10.00 -7.86
CA ALA A 71 3.86 8.68 -7.29
C ALA A 71 2.53 8.07 -7.73
N PHE A 72 1.47 8.88 -7.75
CA PHE A 72 0.16 8.47 -8.24
C PHE A 72 0.21 8.11 -9.74
N LEU A 73 0.83 8.96 -10.56
CA LEU A 73 0.98 8.69 -12.00
C LEU A 73 1.83 7.44 -12.26
N ALA A 74 2.92 7.24 -11.52
CA ALA A 74 3.76 6.05 -11.68
C ALA A 74 3.02 4.77 -11.29
N GLY A 75 2.24 4.79 -10.20
CA GLY A 75 1.38 3.67 -9.80
C GLY A 75 0.29 3.38 -10.83
N ALA A 76 -0.37 4.41 -11.36
CA ALA A 76 -1.40 4.26 -12.38
C ALA A 76 -0.84 3.73 -13.71
N LEU A 77 0.33 4.20 -14.14
CA LEU A 77 1.02 3.71 -15.33
C LEU A 77 1.49 2.26 -15.17
N ALA A 78 2.02 1.90 -13.99
CA ALA A 78 2.36 0.51 -13.69
C ALA A 78 1.13 -0.41 -13.75
N GLY A 79 -0.02 0.06 -13.26
CA GLY A 79 -1.29 -0.67 -13.33
C GLY A 79 -1.77 -0.86 -14.76
N LEU A 80 -1.71 0.19 -15.58
CA LEU A 80 -2.07 0.12 -17.00
C LEU A 80 -1.16 -0.81 -17.81
N CYS A 81 0.14 -0.84 -17.50
CA CYS A 81 1.08 -1.72 -18.21
C CYS A 81 0.94 -3.20 -17.83
N THR A 82 0.43 -3.51 -16.64
CA THR A 82 0.35 -4.89 -16.12
C THR A 82 -1.07 -5.47 -16.19
N GLY A 83 -2.09 -4.61 -16.27
CA GLY A 83 -3.51 -4.99 -16.39
C GLY A 83 -4.02 -5.16 -17.83
N ALA A 84 -3.12 -5.14 -18.83
CA ALA A 84 -3.41 -5.49 -20.24
C ALA A 84 -2.92 -6.92 -20.53
#